data_AF-A0A5K1ISQ9-F1
#
_entry.id   AF-A0A5K1ISQ9-F1
#
_cell.length_a   1.000
_cell.length_b   1.000
_cell.length_c   1.000
_cell.angle_alpha   90.00
_cell.angle_beta   90.00
_cell.angle_gamma   90.00
#
_symmetry.space_group_name_H-M   'P 1'
#
loop_
_entity.id
_entity.type
_entity.pdbx_description
1 polymer ?
#
loop_
_entity_poly.entity_id
_entity_poly.type
_entity_poly.pdbx_seq_one_letter_code
_entity_poly.pdbx_strand_id
1 'polypeptide(L)'
;MEKKCGWCGQKFESKTKRAVFCSQKCKQAHYRARKTQIALPELNMEVVEGGKSLGSKHLVLALSQIKGGVATLDAMSQCGPKEYRLLCEVLAANLAQVLAEVGL
;
A
#
# COMPACT_ATOMS: atom_id res chain seq x y z
N MET A 1 1.23 -24.56 -7.71
CA MET A 1 2.29 -24.27 -6.71
C MET A 1 1.96 -22.97 -6.01
N GLU A 2 1.87 -22.97 -4.69
CA GLU A 2 1.57 -21.75 -3.92
C GLU A 2 2.79 -20.83 -3.88
N LYS A 3 2.59 -19.55 -4.19
CA LYS A 3 3.62 -18.52 -4.23
C LYS A 3 3.13 -17.23 -3.61
N LYS A 4 4.05 -16.39 -3.16
CA LYS A 4 3.74 -15.03 -2.70
C LYS A 4 3.89 -14.04 -3.87
N CYS A 5 2.92 -13.14 -4.05
CA CYS A 5 2.96 -12.10 -5.07
C CYS A 5 4.04 -11.06 -4.72
N GLY A 6 4.94 -10.77 -5.66
CA GLY A 6 5.98 -9.74 -5.50
C GLY A 6 5.49 -8.29 -5.50
N TRP A 7 4.18 -8.06 -5.56
CA TRP A 7 3.56 -6.73 -5.45
C TRP A 7 2.65 -6.62 -4.22
N CYS A 8 1.56 -7.38 -4.17
CA CYS A 8 0.59 -7.28 -3.07
C CYS A 8 0.88 -8.19 -1.87
N GLY A 9 1.89 -9.07 -1.96
CA GLY A 9 2.24 -9.99 -0.88
C GLY A 9 1.24 -11.13 -0.61
N GLN A 10 0.13 -11.21 -1.34
CA GLN A 10 -0.83 -12.31 -1.21
C GLN A 10 -0.28 -13.64 -1.73
N LYS A 11 -0.73 -14.74 -1.12
CA LYS A 11 -0.48 -16.09 -1.61
C LYS A 11 -1.38 -16.37 -2.82
N PHE A 12 -0.83 -17.00 -3.86
CA PHE A 12 -1.56 -17.37 -5.05
C PHE A 12 -1.05 -18.68 -5.63
N GLU A 13 -1.95 -19.41 -6.29
CA GLU A 13 -1.57 -20.59 -7.05
C GLU A 13 -1.05 -20.22 -8.43
N SER A 14 0.18 -20.65 -8.72
CA SER A 14 0.75 -20.55 -10.04
C SER A 14 0.79 -21.91 -10.75
N LYS A 15 0.50 -21.87 -12.05
CA LYS A 15 0.76 -22.98 -12.98
C LYS A 15 2.23 -23.07 -13.40
N THR A 16 3.01 -21.99 -13.24
CA THR A 16 4.42 -21.91 -13.70
C THR A 16 5.40 -21.49 -12.60
N LYS A 17 6.64 -22.02 -12.66
CA LYS A 17 7.73 -21.63 -11.76
C LYS A 17 8.20 -20.18 -11.96
N ARG A 18 7.86 -19.55 -13.08
CA ARG A 18 8.27 -18.17 -13.43
C ARG A 18 7.27 -17.10 -12.98
N ALA A 19 6.06 -17.46 -12.55
CA ALA A 19 5.11 -16.46 -12.10
C ALA A 19 5.59 -15.76 -10.82
N VAL A 20 5.58 -14.42 -10.85
CA VAL A 20 5.98 -13.53 -9.75
C VAL A 20 4.77 -12.81 -9.14
N PHE A 21 3.70 -12.63 -9.91
CA PHE A 21 2.53 -11.84 -9.51
C PHE A 21 1.26 -12.68 -9.54
N CYS A 22 0.35 -12.41 -8.60
CA CYS A 22 -0.94 -13.12 -8.52
C CYS A 22 -1.92 -12.75 -9.64
N SER A 23 -1.73 -11.60 -10.27
CA SER A 23 -2.61 -11.10 -11.33
C SER A 23 -1.89 -10.17 -12.28
N GLN A 24 -2.47 -10.00 -13.48
CA GLN A 24 -1.99 -9.02 -14.45
C GLN A 24 -2.07 -7.59 -13.90
N LYS A 25 -3.05 -7.30 -13.03
CA LYS A 25 -3.17 -6.02 -12.30
C LYS A 25 -1.93 -5.74 -11.45
N CYS A 26 -1.50 -6.72 -10.64
CA CYS A 26 -0.30 -6.62 -9.81
C CYS A 26 0.97 -6.47 -10.63
N LYS A 27 1.07 -7.20 -11.75
CA LYS A 27 2.19 -7.06 -12.70
C LYS A 27 2.27 -5.62 -13.25
N GLN A 28 1.16 -5.09 -13.76
CA GLN A 28 1.12 -3.73 -14.31
C GLN A 28 1.41 -2.67 -13.27
N ALA A 29 0.84 -2.79 -12.06
CA ALA A 29 1.11 -1.87 -10.95
C ALA A 29 2.60 -1.83 -10.60
N HIS A 30 3.25 -3.01 -10.48
CA HIS A 30 4.68 -3.11 -10.23
C HIS A 30 5.53 -2.42 -11.33
N TYR A 31 5.22 -2.63 -12.62
CA TYR A 31 5.97 -1.97 -13.70
C TYR A 31 5.70 -0.46 -13.79
N ARG A 32 4.47 -0.01 -13.48
CA ARG A 32 4.15 1.43 -13.39
C ARG A 32 4.95 2.08 -12.27
N ALA A 33 5.00 1.47 -11.09
CA ALA A 33 5.79 1.95 -9.96
C ALA A 33 7.29 2.06 -10.27
N ARG A 34 7.87 1.08 -10.99
CA ARG A 34 9.27 1.15 -11.45
C ARG A 34 9.50 2.29 -12.44
N LYS A 35 8.52 2.59 -13.30
CA LYS A 35 8.62 3.65 -14.31
C LYS A 35 8.50 5.06 -13.72
N THR A 36 7.80 5.20 -12.59
CA THR A 36 7.56 6.50 -11.95
C THR A 36 8.68 6.99 -11.04
N GLN A 37 9.79 6.24 -10.84
CA GLN A 37 10.95 6.64 -10.02
C GLN A 37 10.60 7.43 -8.73
N ILE A 38 9.50 7.09 -8.06
CA ILE A 38 9.30 7.54 -6.69
C ILE A 38 10.20 6.64 -5.86
N ALA A 39 11.44 7.07 -5.65
CA ALA A 39 12.20 6.62 -4.51
C ALA A 39 11.44 7.12 -3.29
N LEU A 40 10.45 6.34 -2.83
CA LEU A 40 10.02 6.42 -1.45
C LEU A 40 11.33 6.18 -0.68
N PRO A 41 11.85 7.16 0.09
CA PRO A 41 12.96 6.85 0.98
C PRO A 41 12.55 5.61 1.75
N GLU A 42 13.48 4.67 1.97
CA GLU A 42 13.28 3.66 3.01
C GLU A 42 13.00 4.44 4.28
N LEU A 43 11.71 4.65 4.57
CA LEU A 43 11.32 5.12 5.87
C LEU A 43 11.83 4.00 6.76
N ASN A 44 12.84 4.31 7.56
CA ASN A 44 13.20 3.58 8.75
C ASN A 44 11.97 3.59 9.68
N MET A 45 10.90 2.91 9.26
CA MET A 45 9.92 2.41 10.18
C MET A 45 10.70 1.38 10.95
N GLU A 46 10.99 1.69 12.22
CA GLU A 46 11.39 0.67 13.18
C GLU A 46 10.37 -0.47 13.02
N VAL A 47 10.82 -1.56 12.39
CA VAL A 47 10.05 -2.78 12.32
C VAL A 47 9.78 -3.11 13.78
N VAL A 48 8.51 -3.21 14.17
CA VAL A 48 8.18 -3.65 15.52
C VAL A 48 8.79 -5.03 15.67
N GLU A 49 9.95 -5.11 16.33
CA GLU A 49 10.66 -6.37 16.48
C GLU A 49 9.74 -7.34 17.23
N GLY A 50 9.54 -8.51 16.64
CA GLY A 50 8.68 -9.54 17.18
C GLY A 50 9.12 -9.87 18.60
N GLY A 51 8.27 -9.57 19.59
CA GLY A 51 8.54 -9.85 21.00
C GLY A 51 7.77 -9.00 22.00
N LYS A 52 7.32 -7.79 21.61
CA LYS A 52 6.50 -6.94 22.51
C LYS A 52 5.01 -7.13 22.22
N SER A 53 4.21 -7.34 23.27
CA SER A 53 2.75 -7.35 23.20
C SER A 53 2.23 -6.01 22.66
N LEU A 54 1.71 -6.00 21.44
CA LEU A 54 1.05 -4.84 20.84
C LEU A 54 -0.31 -4.63 21.52
N GLY A 55 -0.42 -3.56 22.32
CA GLY A 55 -1.68 -3.12 22.92
C GLY A 55 -2.47 -2.13 22.05
N SER A 56 -3.72 -1.85 22.45
CA SER A 56 -4.66 -0.98 21.72
C SER A 56 -4.13 0.41 21.40
N LYS A 57 -3.22 0.95 22.21
CA LYS A 57 -2.57 2.26 21.95
C LYS A 57 -1.79 2.26 20.63
N HIS A 58 -1.10 1.16 20.31
CA HIS A 58 -0.35 1.03 19.06
C HIS A 58 -1.30 0.95 17.86
N LEU A 59 -2.43 0.26 18.02
CA LEU A 59 -3.47 0.19 16.99
C LEU A 59 -4.05 1.59 16.71
N VAL A 60 -4.42 2.33 17.76
CA VAL A 60 -4.97 3.69 17.62
C VAL A 60 -3.96 4.60 16.94
N LEU A 61 -2.67 4.52 17.29
CA LEU A 61 -1.62 5.30 16.66
C LEU A 61 -1.49 4.97 15.17
N ALA A 62 -1.43 3.69 14.81
CA ALA A 62 -1.33 3.25 13.43
C ALA A 62 -2.55 3.70 12.59
N LEU A 63 -3.76 3.56 13.14
CA LEU A 63 -4.98 4.04 12.46
C LEU A 63 -4.98 5.56 12.26
N SER A 64 -4.49 6.31 13.24
CA SER A 64 -4.37 7.77 13.15
C SER A 64 -3.39 8.19 12.04
N GLN A 65 -2.25 7.50 11.93
CA GLN A 65 -1.27 7.71 10.87
C GLN A 65 -1.86 7.40 9.48
N ILE A 66 -2.60 6.29 9.36
CA ILE A 66 -3.26 5.92 8.10
C ILE A 66 -4.27 7.00 7.70
N LYS A 67 -5.15 7.43 8.62
CA LYS A 67 -6.14 8.49 8.36
C LYS A 67 -5.49 9.79 7.91
N GLY A 68 -4.43 10.23 8.60
CA GLY A 68 -3.67 11.42 8.21
C GLY A 68 -3.01 11.27 6.82
N GLY A 69 -2.49 10.08 6.52
CA GLY A 69 -1.93 9.75 5.20
C GLY A 69 -2.98 9.80 4.09
N VAL A 70 -4.19 9.26 4.32
CA VAL A 70 -5.31 9.33 3.36
C VAL A 70 -5.68 10.78 3.05
N ALA A 71 -5.80 11.63 4.08
CA ALA A 71 -6.08 13.06 3.87
C ALA A 71 -4.98 13.76 3.05
N THR A 72 -3.72 13.41 3.29
CA THR A 72 -2.58 13.96 2.53
C THR A 72 -2.61 13.49 1.08
N LEU A 73 -2.91 12.21 0.83
CA LEU A 73 -3.06 11.66 -0.51
C LEU A 73 -4.23 12.32 -1.26
N ASP A 74 -5.35 12.56 -0.59
CA ASP A 74 -6.49 13.25 -1.19
C ASP A 74 -6.10 14.67 -1.61
N ALA A 75 -5.44 15.45 -0.74
CA ALA A 75 -4.93 16.76 -1.09
C ALA A 75 -3.93 16.71 -2.27
N MET A 76 -2.99 15.76 -2.26
CA MET A 76 -2.01 15.57 -3.33
C MET A 76 -2.65 15.21 -4.68
N SER A 77 -3.82 14.56 -4.67
CA SER A 77 -4.58 14.31 -5.90
C SER A 77 -5.05 15.60 -6.57
N GLN A 78 -5.35 16.63 -5.78
CA GLN A 78 -5.89 17.91 -6.24
C GLN A 78 -4.77 18.90 -6.58
N CYS A 79 -3.80 19.07 -5.67
CA CYS A 79 -2.78 20.12 -5.76
C CYS A 79 -1.33 19.61 -5.91
N GLY A 80 -1.11 18.29 -5.89
CA GLY A 80 0.23 17.70 -6.02
C GLY A 80 0.80 17.74 -7.45
N PRO A 81 2.02 17.17 -7.65
CA PRO A 81 2.64 17.05 -8.97
C PRO A 81 1.77 16.22 -9.92
N LYS A 82 1.60 16.69 -11.16
CA LYS A 82 0.62 16.14 -12.13
C LYS A 82 0.81 14.65 -12.39
N GLU A 83 2.06 14.21 -12.44
CA GLU A 83 2.48 12.82 -12.66
C GLU A 83 2.04 11.86 -11.54
N TYR A 84 1.72 12.37 -10.35
CA TYR A 84 1.34 11.58 -9.19
C TYR A 84 -0.13 11.73 -8.78
N ARG A 85 -0.86 12.72 -9.33
CA ARG A 85 -2.26 12.98 -8.95
C ARG A 85 -3.15 11.76 -9.07
N LEU A 86 -3.06 11.03 -10.18
CA LEU A 86 -3.85 9.82 -10.41
C LEU A 86 -3.49 8.71 -9.40
N LEU A 87 -2.21 8.57 -9.04
CA LEU A 87 -1.79 7.61 -8.03
C LEU A 87 -2.39 7.98 -6.66
N CYS A 88 -2.29 9.25 -6.29
CA CYS A 88 -2.82 9.78 -5.03
C CYS A 88 -4.34 9.66 -4.95
N GLU A 89 -5.07 9.97 -6.02
CA GLU A 89 -6.52 9.82 -6.14
C GLU A 89 -6.94 8.36 -5.90
N VAL A 90 -6.31 7.42 -6.61
CA VAL A 90 -6.63 5.99 -6.50
C VAL A 90 -6.34 5.49 -5.07
N LEU A 91 -5.19 5.85 -4.49
CA LEU A 91 -4.84 5.40 -3.15
C LEU A 91 -5.76 6.00 -2.07
N ALA A 92 -6.05 7.30 -2.14
CA ALA A 92 -6.95 7.97 -1.21
C ALA A 92 -8.34 7.34 -1.23
N ALA A 93 -8.91 7.14 -2.43
CA ALA A 93 -10.24 6.56 -2.59
C ALA A 93 -10.33 5.13 -2.03
N ASN A 94 -9.36 4.26 -2.36
CA ASN A 94 -9.38 2.87 -1.89
C ASN A 94 -9.19 2.77 -0.37
N LEU A 95 -8.28 3.56 0.21
CA LEU A 95 -8.05 3.53 1.65
C LEU A 95 -9.22 4.14 2.42
N ALA A 96 -9.81 5.23 1.93
CA ALA A 96 -11.01 5.83 2.51
C ALA A 96 -12.19 4.84 2.51
N GLN A 97 -12.40 4.14 1.39
CA GLN A 97 -13.44 3.11 1.30
C GLN A 97 -13.21 1.98 2.31
N VAL A 98 -11.99 1.45 2.40
CA VAL A 98 -11.67 0.37 3.34
C VAL A 98 -11.87 0.80 4.79
N LEU A 99 -11.49 2.04 5.14
CA LEU A 99 -11.73 2.58 6.48
C LEU A 99 -13.23 2.67 6.78
N ALA A 100 -14.03 3.18 5.83
CA ALA A 100 -15.47 3.27 5.97
C ALA A 100 -16.13 1.89 6.15
N GLU A 101 -15.68 0.87 5.41
CA GLU A 101 -16.19 -0.51 5.52
C GLU A 101 -15.97 -1.12 6.91
N VAL A 102 -14.91 -0.71 7.62
CA VAL A 102 -14.63 -1.15 9.00
C VAL A 102 -15.15 -0.18 10.06
N GLY A 103 -15.93 0.84 9.67
CA GLY A 103 -16.52 1.83 10.57
C GLY A 103 -15.54 2.86 11.13
N LEU A 104 -14.44 3.12 10.42
CA LEU A 104 -13.39 4.07 10.81
C LEU A 104 -13.41 5.33 9.95
#